data_AF-A0A9W9V5X4-F1
#
_entry.id   AF-A0A9W9V5X4-F1
#
_cell.length_a   1.000
_cell.length_b   1.000
_cell.length_c   1.000
_cell.angle_alpha   90.00
_cell.angle_beta   90.00
_cell.angle_gamma   90.00
#
_symmetry.space_group_name_H-M   'P 1'
#
loop_
_entity.id
_entity.type
_entity.pdbx_description
1 polymer ?
#
loop_
_entity_poly.entity_id
_entity_poly.type
_entity_poly.pdbx_seq_one_letter_code
_entity_poly.pdbx_strand_id
1 'polypeptide(L)'
;MSPSIGSGQHGAHHLKTWTSPGSSSPWLRTELVARIPKARVLLYNHGQLQENTTILPLGQRLLNALLDERKHERSRRPLFFICHSTGGLVAKVCLALASRAEPTQAILTSYYGIAFFATPHQGSSYLSADEYASSIYHLLHLEQDIPVSLREQFRPRQERLWHLSNQLKALSADLKVWSFLETVDSTMTAVDPDTGRLIEILAPISSIRSGILGGMGNENQIAMATDHVGTASFHGQELALDSFLTELADAAREAVELSSLSDTPLDLERKVMVQVHGFFEDPAFGISDDTPLKLWTASVSLEEYLNRGPAACLRDQLNRDQPTGPDDSSMSRVSNPQHQLSHIIPGPKEHGDDYHESQRKNESGP
;
A
#
# COMPACT_ATOMS: atom_id res chain seq x y z
N MET A 1 -4.84 -2.79 -32.73
CA MET A 1 -4.93 -4.25 -32.52
C MET A 1 -3.80 -4.65 -31.60
N SER A 2 -4.10 -4.98 -30.35
CA SER A 2 -3.10 -5.47 -29.40
C SER A 2 -2.86 -6.96 -29.66
N PRO A 3 -1.61 -7.46 -29.67
CA PRO A 3 -1.37 -8.89 -29.85
C PRO A 3 -1.84 -9.63 -28.59
N SER A 4 -2.75 -10.59 -28.76
CA SER A 4 -3.03 -11.59 -27.74
C SER A 4 -1.89 -12.60 -27.76
N ILE A 5 -1.07 -12.61 -26.71
CA ILE A 5 -0.02 -13.62 -26.53
C ILE A 5 -0.67 -14.88 -25.94
N GLY A 6 -0.53 -16.00 -26.65
CA GLY A 6 -0.47 -17.35 -26.06
C GLY A 6 -1.81 -18.02 -25.72
N SER A 7 -2.15 -19.03 -26.51
CA SER A 7 -3.17 -20.04 -26.22
C SER A 7 -2.81 -20.84 -24.96
N GLY A 8 -3.59 -20.63 -23.90
CA GLY A 8 -3.43 -21.28 -22.60
C GLY A 8 -3.85 -20.32 -21.50
N GLN A 9 -5.11 -19.88 -21.55
CA GLN A 9 -5.63 -18.87 -20.64
C GLN A 9 -5.85 -19.54 -19.28
N HIS A 10 -5.19 -19.09 -18.19
CA HIS A 10 -5.59 -19.54 -16.85
C HIS A 10 -5.62 -18.49 -15.71
N GLY A 11 -6.64 -18.55 -14.84
CA GLY A 11 -7.00 -17.55 -13.81
C GLY A 11 -8.45 -17.09 -13.97
N ALA A 12 -8.91 -16.07 -13.23
CA ALA A 12 -10.18 -15.42 -13.58
C ALA A 12 -10.05 -14.88 -15.01
N HIS A 13 -11.01 -15.22 -15.87
CA HIS A 13 -10.86 -14.99 -17.30
C HIS A 13 -10.70 -13.49 -17.60
N HIS A 14 -9.49 -13.11 -18.02
CA HIS A 14 -9.04 -11.73 -18.21
C HIS A 14 -9.93 -10.80 -19.05
N LEU A 15 -10.81 -11.32 -19.91
CA LEU A 15 -11.89 -10.56 -20.57
C LEU A 15 -13.24 -10.58 -19.83
N LYS A 16 -13.72 -11.76 -19.40
CA LYS A 16 -15.06 -11.92 -18.81
C LYS A 16 -15.17 -11.22 -17.46
N THR A 17 -14.10 -11.22 -16.65
CA THR A 17 -14.06 -10.56 -15.33
C THR A 17 -14.51 -9.09 -15.38
N TRP A 18 -14.21 -8.39 -16.47
CA TRP A 18 -14.45 -6.95 -16.61
C TRP A 18 -15.64 -6.64 -17.52
N THR A 19 -16.45 -7.64 -17.87
CA THR A 19 -17.59 -7.49 -18.76
C THR A 19 -18.87 -7.57 -17.94
N SER A 20 -19.68 -6.51 -17.97
CA SER A 20 -20.96 -6.50 -17.27
C SER A 20 -21.96 -7.47 -17.93
N PRO A 21 -22.90 -8.04 -17.16
CA PRO A 21 -23.99 -8.82 -17.72
C PRO A 21 -24.74 -8.04 -18.82
N GLY A 22 -24.87 -8.64 -20.00
CA GLY A 22 -25.51 -8.02 -21.17
C GLY A 22 -24.55 -7.20 -22.06
N SER A 23 -23.31 -6.95 -21.64
CA SER A 23 -22.29 -6.35 -22.50
C SER A 23 -21.51 -7.41 -23.28
N SER A 24 -21.08 -7.06 -24.50
CA SER A 24 -20.18 -7.89 -25.32
C SER A 24 -18.70 -7.62 -25.08
N SER A 25 -18.37 -6.53 -24.38
CA SER A 25 -17.01 -6.00 -24.28
C SER A 25 -16.70 -5.53 -22.86
N PRO A 26 -15.45 -5.70 -22.39
CA PRO A 26 -15.06 -5.24 -21.06
C PRO A 26 -14.97 -3.70 -21.02
N TRP A 27 -15.34 -3.12 -19.88
CA TRP A 27 -15.40 -1.67 -19.76
C TRP A 27 -14.02 -1.01 -19.87
N LEU A 28 -12.99 -1.76 -19.47
CA LEU A 28 -11.58 -1.40 -19.65
C LEU A 28 -11.21 -1.12 -21.12
N ARG A 29 -11.87 -1.75 -22.10
CA ARG A 29 -11.56 -1.56 -23.53
C ARG A 29 -12.52 -0.62 -24.24
N THR A 30 -13.56 -0.16 -23.58
CA THR A 30 -14.62 0.67 -24.17
C THR A 30 -14.69 2.01 -23.44
N GLU A 31 -15.32 2.09 -22.28
CA GLU A 31 -15.51 3.33 -21.53
C GLU A 31 -14.18 3.93 -21.04
N LEU A 32 -13.24 3.10 -20.57
CA LEU A 32 -11.93 3.60 -20.12
C LEU A 32 -11.15 4.22 -21.28
N VAL A 33 -11.13 3.56 -22.44
CA VAL A 33 -10.43 4.09 -23.63
C VAL A 33 -11.14 5.32 -24.18
N ALA A 34 -12.47 5.40 -24.08
CA ALA A 34 -13.22 6.59 -24.43
C ALA A 34 -12.88 7.78 -23.51
N ARG A 35 -12.74 7.53 -22.20
CA ARG A 35 -12.40 8.57 -21.21
C ARG A 35 -10.92 8.96 -21.23
N ILE A 36 -10.03 8.02 -21.52
CA ILE A 36 -8.57 8.21 -21.57
C ILE A 36 -8.03 7.70 -22.92
N PRO A 37 -8.19 8.45 -24.03
CA PRO A 37 -7.87 7.95 -25.38
C PRO A 37 -6.40 7.59 -25.63
N LYS A 38 -5.48 8.13 -24.82
CA LYS A 38 -4.05 7.81 -24.89
C LYS A 38 -3.65 6.57 -24.07
N ALA A 39 -4.57 6.02 -23.29
CA ALA A 39 -4.30 4.85 -22.46
C ALA A 39 -4.09 3.61 -23.33
N ARG A 40 -3.09 2.81 -22.96
CA ARG A 40 -2.88 1.47 -23.49
C ARG A 40 -3.32 0.46 -22.44
N VAL A 41 -4.34 -0.33 -22.77
CA VAL A 41 -4.93 -1.30 -21.86
C VAL A 41 -4.30 -2.67 -22.09
N LEU A 42 -3.62 -3.18 -21.07
CA LEU A 42 -3.02 -4.51 -21.04
C LEU A 42 -3.85 -5.38 -20.10
N LEU A 43 -4.37 -6.48 -20.61
CA LEU A 43 -5.05 -7.48 -19.80
C LEU A 43 -4.07 -8.62 -19.53
N TYR A 44 -3.77 -8.84 -18.25
CA TYR A 44 -2.80 -9.83 -17.84
C TYR A 44 -3.48 -11.18 -17.57
N ASN A 45 -2.86 -12.25 -18.06
CA ASN A 45 -3.25 -13.62 -17.74
C ASN A 45 -2.18 -14.23 -16.84
N HIS A 46 -2.56 -14.90 -15.76
CA HIS A 46 -1.62 -15.48 -14.80
C HIS A 46 -0.92 -16.74 -15.32
N GLY A 47 -1.33 -17.28 -16.46
CA GLY A 47 -0.77 -18.46 -17.10
C GLY A 47 -1.03 -19.74 -16.28
N GLN A 48 -0.37 -20.83 -16.67
CA GLN A 48 -0.55 -22.12 -16.00
C GLN A 48 -0.19 -22.04 -14.51
N LEU A 49 -1.02 -22.67 -13.68
CA LEU A 49 -0.79 -22.84 -12.25
C LEU A 49 -0.51 -24.33 -12.03
N GLN A 50 0.68 -24.63 -11.52
CA GLN A 50 1.07 -25.96 -11.06
C GLN A 50 0.79 -26.08 -9.57
N GLU A 51 0.74 -27.31 -9.04
CA GLU A 51 0.42 -27.57 -7.64
C GLU A 51 1.38 -26.95 -6.63
N ASN A 52 2.58 -26.55 -7.05
CA ASN A 52 3.57 -25.85 -6.22
C ASN A 52 3.55 -24.32 -6.42
N THR A 53 2.57 -23.79 -7.16
CA THR A 53 2.54 -22.36 -7.49
C THR A 53 2.18 -21.53 -6.26
N THR A 54 2.96 -20.49 -6.01
CA THR A 54 2.74 -19.55 -4.91
C THR A 54 2.56 -18.12 -5.46
N ILE A 55 2.13 -17.18 -4.63
CA ILE A 55 1.91 -15.79 -5.07
C ILE A 55 3.24 -15.15 -5.55
N LEU A 56 4.38 -15.61 -5.01
CA LEU A 56 5.69 -15.05 -5.34
C LEU A 56 6.09 -15.24 -6.82
N PRO A 57 6.12 -16.47 -7.36
CA PRO A 57 6.29 -16.69 -8.80
C PRO A 57 5.27 -15.94 -9.65
N LEU A 58 4.01 -15.79 -9.21
CA LEU A 58 3.01 -15.00 -9.95
C LEU A 58 3.40 -13.53 -10.06
N GLY A 59 3.84 -12.92 -8.96
CA GLY A 59 4.30 -11.53 -8.96
C GLY A 59 5.58 -11.35 -9.77
N GLN A 60 6.50 -12.31 -9.71
CA GLN A 60 7.72 -12.28 -10.53
C GLN A 60 7.40 -12.41 -12.02
N ARG A 61 6.46 -13.28 -12.41
CA ARG A 61 6.00 -13.41 -13.80
C ARG A 61 5.36 -12.12 -14.31
N LEU A 62 4.52 -11.47 -13.49
CA LEU A 62 3.93 -10.18 -13.83
C LEU A 62 5.00 -9.10 -14.02
N LEU A 63 5.98 -9.04 -13.11
CA LEU A 63 7.10 -8.11 -13.21
C LEU A 63 7.90 -8.32 -14.49
N ASN A 64 8.26 -9.57 -14.79
CA ASN A 64 9.00 -9.91 -16.01
C ASN A 64 8.20 -9.55 -17.27
N ALA A 65 6.90 -9.85 -17.31
CA ALA A 65 6.04 -9.51 -18.42
C ALA A 65 5.96 -7.99 -18.65
N LEU A 66 5.90 -7.20 -17.57
CA LEU A 66 5.92 -5.73 -17.66
C LEU A 66 7.26 -5.20 -18.17
N LEU A 67 8.38 -5.76 -17.71
CA LEU A 67 9.71 -5.40 -18.20
C LEU A 67 9.88 -5.73 -19.69
N ASP A 68 9.43 -6.91 -20.10
CA ASP A 68 9.47 -7.35 -21.50
C ASP A 68 8.60 -6.48 -22.42
N GLU A 69 7.41 -6.10 -21.95
CA GLU A 69 6.50 -5.21 -22.68
C GLU A 69 7.06 -3.78 -22.79
N ARG A 70 7.83 -3.35 -21.79
CA ARG A 70 8.40 -2.00 -21.71
C ARG A 70 9.83 -1.87 -22.20
N LYS A 71 10.50 -2.96 -22.59
CA LYS A 71 11.91 -2.95 -23.02
C LYS A 71 12.24 -1.93 -24.13
N HIS A 72 11.25 -1.58 -24.96
CA HIS A 72 11.39 -0.63 -26.07
C HIS A 72 10.77 0.75 -25.78
N GLU A 73 10.18 0.94 -24.60
CA GLU A 73 9.65 2.24 -24.19
C GLU A 73 10.81 3.16 -23.80
N ARG A 74 11.03 4.22 -24.60
CA ARG A 74 12.10 5.21 -24.36
C ARG A 74 11.75 6.27 -23.32
N SER A 75 10.47 6.34 -22.92
CA SER A 75 9.93 7.33 -21.99
C SER A 75 9.36 6.65 -20.75
N ARG A 76 9.39 7.33 -19.60
CA ARG A 76 8.70 6.93 -18.37
C ARG A 76 7.18 6.99 -18.58
N ARG A 77 6.60 6.01 -19.25
CA ARG A 77 5.15 5.97 -19.47
C ARG A 77 4.46 5.61 -18.15
N PRO A 78 3.52 6.43 -17.64
CA PRO A 78 2.78 6.10 -16.44
C PRO A 78 2.10 4.72 -16.50
N LEU A 79 2.07 4.05 -15.35
CA LEU A 79 1.50 2.73 -15.11
C LEU A 79 0.48 2.83 -13.98
N PHE A 80 -0.73 2.39 -14.28
CA PHE A 80 -1.78 2.17 -13.30
C PHE A 80 -2.13 0.69 -13.27
N PHE A 81 -2.32 0.14 -12.07
CA PHE A 81 -2.79 -1.22 -11.88
C PHE A 81 -4.30 -1.21 -11.60
N ILE A 82 -5.04 -2.09 -12.25
CA ILE A 82 -6.46 -2.34 -11.96
C ILE A 82 -6.55 -3.85 -11.69
N CYS A 83 -6.88 -4.20 -10.45
CA CYS A 83 -6.73 -5.55 -9.94
C CYS A 83 -8.03 -6.04 -9.35
N HIS A 84 -8.45 -7.26 -9.70
CA HIS A 84 -9.60 -7.93 -9.09
C HIS A 84 -9.14 -9.10 -8.23
N SER A 85 -9.81 -9.30 -7.10
CA SER A 85 -9.65 -10.46 -6.23
C SER A 85 -8.17 -10.72 -5.89
N THR A 86 -7.71 -11.97 -5.99
CA THR A 86 -6.31 -12.36 -5.72
C THR A 86 -5.29 -11.72 -6.66
N GLY A 87 -5.72 -11.14 -7.79
CA GLY A 87 -4.86 -10.38 -8.69
C GLY A 87 -4.21 -9.17 -8.00
N GLY A 88 -4.90 -8.56 -7.03
CA GLY A 88 -4.33 -7.47 -6.23
C GLY A 88 -3.18 -7.93 -5.31
N LEU A 89 -3.22 -9.19 -4.83
CA LEU A 89 -2.13 -9.78 -4.07
C LEU A 89 -0.91 -10.03 -4.97
N VAL A 90 -1.13 -10.46 -6.21
CA VAL A 90 -0.06 -10.64 -7.21
C VAL A 90 0.58 -9.29 -7.56
N ALA A 91 -0.22 -8.25 -7.76
CA ALA A 91 0.28 -6.89 -8.02
C ALA A 91 1.12 -6.35 -6.86
N LYS A 92 0.71 -6.58 -5.60
CA LYS A 92 1.51 -6.25 -4.41
C LYS A 92 2.89 -6.90 -4.44
N VAL A 93 2.95 -8.20 -4.74
CA VAL A 93 4.24 -8.91 -4.87
C VAL A 93 5.06 -8.32 -6.02
N CYS A 94 4.47 -8.05 -7.17
CA CYS A 94 5.15 -7.43 -8.31
C CYS A 94 5.80 -6.10 -7.92
N LEU A 95 5.06 -5.21 -7.25
CA LEU A 95 5.57 -3.91 -6.82
C LEU A 95 6.64 -4.04 -5.72
N ALA A 96 6.48 -4.96 -4.77
CA ALA A 96 7.48 -5.23 -3.74
C ALA A 96 8.77 -5.86 -4.30
N LEU A 97 8.69 -6.57 -5.42
CA LEU A 97 9.88 -7.05 -6.15
C LEU A 97 10.52 -5.92 -6.95
N ALA A 98 9.71 -5.07 -7.59
CA ALA A 98 10.16 -3.91 -8.37
C ALA A 98 10.94 -2.88 -7.53
N SER A 99 10.71 -2.83 -6.21
CA SER A 99 11.37 -1.89 -5.31
C SER A 99 12.77 -2.31 -4.85
N ARG A 100 13.28 -3.48 -5.28
CA ARG A 100 14.51 -4.05 -4.69
C ARG A 100 15.80 -3.60 -5.37
N ALA A 101 15.82 -3.54 -6.71
CA ALA A 101 17.03 -3.19 -7.46
C ALA A 101 16.72 -2.87 -8.94
N GLU A 102 17.64 -2.20 -9.61
CA GLU A 102 17.66 -2.10 -11.07
C GLU A 102 17.83 -3.49 -11.72
N PRO A 103 17.21 -3.77 -12.89
CA PRO A 103 16.43 -2.86 -13.73
C PRO A 103 14.94 -2.73 -13.33
N THR A 104 14.53 -3.37 -12.23
CA THR A 104 13.11 -3.51 -11.87
C THR A 104 12.49 -2.21 -11.35
N GLN A 105 13.33 -1.28 -10.89
CA GLN A 105 12.94 0.04 -10.39
C GLN A 105 12.38 0.96 -11.50
N ALA A 106 12.64 0.66 -12.78
CA ALA A 106 11.96 1.32 -13.90
C ALA A 106 10.42 1.13 -13.87
N ILE A 107 9.95 -0.01 -13.34
CA ILE A 107 8.51 -0.25 -13.13
C ILE A 107 7.98 0.61 -11.99
N LEU A 108 8.73 0.70 -10.89
CA LEU A 108 8.32 1.48 -9.72
C LEU A 108 8.29 2.99 -10.02
N THR A 109 9.29 3.51 -10.73
CA THR A 109 9.32 4.93 -11.15
C THR A 109 8.23 5.29 -12.17
N SER A 110 7.64 4.28 -12.81
CA SER A 110 6.50 4.45 -13.71
C SER A 110 5.16 4.16 -13.02
N TYR A 111 5.12 3.73 -11.76
CA TYR A 111 3.90 3.37 -11.04
C TYR A 111 3.25 4.60 -10.39
N TYR A 112 2.03 4.95 -10.81
CA TYR A 112 1.32 6.17 -10.36
C TYR A 112 0.01 5.91 -9.62
N GLY A 113 -0.45 4.67 -9.54
CA GLY A 113 -1.65 4.33 -8.78
C GLY A 113 -2.16 2.92 -9.00
N ILE A 114 -3.05 2.50 -8.11
CA ILE A 114 -3.64 1.16 -8.13
C ILE A 114 -5.10 1.19 -7.68
N ALA A 115 -5.94 0.44 -8.39
CA ALA A 115 -7.32 0.19 -8.03
C ALA A 115 -7.52 -1.30 -7.69
N PHE A 116 -8.03 -1.57 -6.50
CA PHE A 116 -8.36 -2.90 -6.00
C PHE A 116 -9.86 -3.11 -6.03
N PHE A 117 -10.29 -4.19 -6.67
CA PHE A 117 -11.67 -4.64 -6.76
C PHE A 117 -11.81 -5.93 -5.95
N ALA A 118 -12.49 -5.85 -4.81
CA ALA A 118 -12.71 -6.97 -3.89
C ALA A 118 -11.42 -7.76 -3.58
N THR A 119 -10.27 -7.08 -3.45
CA THR A 119 -8.99 -7.75 -3.17
C THR A 119 -8.93 -8.15 -1.70
N PRO A 120 -8.74 -9.45 -1.37
CA PRO A 120 -8.68 -9.91 0.01
C PRO A 120 -7.30 -9.64 0.62
N HIS A 121 -6.98 -8.39 0.95
CA HIS A 121 -5.67 -7.97 1.45
C HIS A 121 -5.23 -8.70 2.71
N GLN A 122 -6.15 -9.17 3.54
CA GLN A 122 -5.89 -9.92 4.77
C GLN A 122 -6.20 -11.42 4.64
N GLY A 123 -6.48 -11.89 3.42
CA GLY A 123 -6.93 -13.25 3.11
C GLY A 123 -8.44 -13.40 3.09
N SER A 124 -8.89 -14.59 2.72
CA SER A 124 -10.28 -15.01 2.59
C SER A 124 -10.41 -16.49 2.94
N SER A 125 -11.30 -16.81 3.88
CA SER A 125 -11.61 -18.21 4.21
C SER A 125 -12.16 -18.95 2.99
N TYR A 126 -13.02 -18.30 2.21
CA TYR A 126 -13.69 -18.89 1.05
C TYR A 126 -12.75 -19.16 -0.13
N LEU A 127 -11.78 -18.29 -0.38
CA LEU A 127 -10.75 -18.55 -1.41
C LEU A 127 -9.73 -19.61 -0.96
N SER A 128 -9.61 -19.88 0.34
CA SER A 128 -8.62 -20.81 0.88
C SER A 128 -9.15 -22.22 1.11
N ALA A 129 -10.41 -22.39 1.50
CA ALA A 129 -10.93 -23.70 1.90
C ALA A 129 -11.30 -24.58 0.71
N ASP A 130 -11.02 -25.89 0.82
CA ASP A 130 -11.30 -26.90 -0.22
C ASP A 130 -12.79 -26.96 -0.58
N GLU A 131 -13.64 -26.81 0.43
CA GLU A 131 -15.10 -26.92 0.38
C GLU A 131 -15.74 -26.00 -0.67
N TYR A 132 -15.13 -24.83 -0.90
CA TYR A 132 -15.65 -23.80 -1.80
C TYR A 132 -14.92 -23.75 -3.14
N ALA A 133 -13.86 -24.57 -3.36
CA ALA A 133 -13.00 -24.46 -4.53
C ALA A 133 -13.77 -24.55 -5.86
N SER A 134 -14.71 -25.50 -5.96
CA SER A 134 -15.57 -25.67 -7.16
C SER A 134 -16.51 -24.47 -7.36
N SER A 135 -17.13 -23.97 -6.28
CA SER A 135 -17.98 -22.79 -6.34
C SER A 135 -17.21 -21.55 -6.79
N ILE A 136 -16.01 -21.34 -6.25
CA ILE A 136 -15.10 -20.26 -6.65
C ILE A 136 -14.67 -20.38 -8.11
N TYR A 137 -14.37 -21.60 -8.58
CA TYR A 137 -14.05 -21.86 -9.98
C TYR A 137 -15.16 -21.36 -10.92
N HIS A 138 -16.40 -21.74 -10.63
CA HIS A 138 -17.55 -21.35 -11.45
C HIS A 138 -17.88 -19.86 -11.33
N LEU A 139 -17.94 -19.34 -10.11
CA LEU A 139 -18.32 -17.96 -9.83
C LEU A 139 -17.34 -16.97 -10.49
N LEU A 140 -16.04 -17.18 -10.33
CA LEU A 140 -15.02 -16.27 -10.87
C LEU A 140 -14.67 -16.54 -12.34
N HIS A 141 -15.37 -17.49 -12.97
CA HIS A 141 -15.06 -17.98 -14.32
C HIS A 141 -13.57 -18.31 -14.47
N LEU A 142 -13.05 -19.08 -13.50
CA LEU A 142 -11.68 -19.53 -13.53
C LEU A 142 -11.48 -20.49 -14.69
N GLU A 143 -10.31 -20.42 -15.28
CA GLU A 143 -9.91 -21.28 -16.38
C GLU A 143 -9.25 -22.59 -15.90
N GLN A 144 -8.78 -22.64 -14.65
CA GLN A 144 -8.35 -23.86 -13.94
C GLN A 144 -8.59 -23.68 -12.43
N ASP A 145 -8.57 -24.78 -11.69
CA ASP A 145 -8.65 -24.76 -10.23
C ASP A 145 -7.48 -24.00 -9.60
N ILE A 146 -7.73 -23.40 -8.44
CA ILE A 146 -6.69 -22.77 -7.63
C ILE A 146 -5.93 -23.89 -6.89
N PRO A 147 -4.62 -24.06 -7.11
CA PRO A 147 -3.82 -25.07 -6.41
C PRO A 147 -3.90 -24.95 -4.89
N VAL A 148 -3.75 -26.07 -4.18
CA VAL A 148 -3.76 -26.08 -2.70
C VAL A 148 -2.66 -25.16 -2.17
N SER A 149 -1.45 -25.22 -2.73
CA SER A 149 -0.33 -24.35 -2.35
C SER A 149 -0.64 -22.86 -2.40
N LEU A 150 -1.50 -22.45 -3.33
CA LEU A 150 -1.89 -21.07 -3.53
C LEU A 150 -3.06 -20.69 -2.60
N ARG A 151 -4.05 -21.57 -2.46
CA ARG A 151 -5.17 -21.41 -1.52
C ARG A 151 -4.71 -21.29 -0.07
N GLU A 152 -3.70 -22.06 0.33
CA GLU A 152 -3.07 -21.95 1.64
C GLU A 152 -2.53 -20.53 1.94
N GLN A 153 -2.03 -19.83 0.93
CA GLN A 153 -1.55 -18.45 1.08
C GLN A 153 -2.67 -17.41 1.14
N PHE A 154 -3.88 -17.77 0.74
CA PHE A 154 -5.05 -16.91 0.84
C PHE A 154 -5.76 -17.02 2.19
N ARG A 155 -5.32 -17.92 3.09
CA ARG A 155 -5.89 -18.02 4.44
C ARG A 155 -5.86 -16.68 5.16
N PRO A 156 -6.88 -16.37 5.97
CA PRO A 156 -6.85 -15.17 6.80
C PRO A 156 -5.66 -15.13 7.76
N ARG A 157 -5.22 -13.93 8.13
CA ARG A 157 -4.17 -13.69 9.15
C ARG A 157 -2.78 -14.24 8.78
N GLN A 158 -2.49 -14.37 7.48
CA GLN A 158 -1.15 -14.69 7.01
C GLN A 158 -0.22 -13.48 7.19
N GLU A 159 0.88 -13.65 7.94
CA GLU A 159 1.89 -12.58 8.17
C GLU A 159 2.43 -12.03 6.84
N ARG A 160 2.61 -12.91 5.85
CA ARG A 160 3.07 -12.51 4.52
C ARG A 160 2.15 -11.48 3.85
N LEU A 161 0.83 -11.63 3.99
CA LEU A 161 -0.15 -10.70 3.41
C LEU A 161 -0.11 -9.35 4.15
N TRP A 162 0.12 -9.36 5.46
CA TRP A 162 0.34 -8.15 6.25
C TRP A 162 1.61 -7.41 5.81
N HIS A 163 2.74 -8.11 5.66
CA HIS A 163 3.99 -7.52 5.17
C HIS A 163 3.84 -6.93 3.77
N LEU A 164 3.19 -7.66 2.85
CA LEU A 164 2.93 -7.16 1.49
C LEU A 164 2.04 -5.91 1.50
N SER A 165 1.06 -5.86 2.40
CA SER A 165 0.21 -4.68 2.54
C SER A 165 1.01 -3.47 3.05
N ASN A 166 1.86 -3.65 4.06
CA ASN A 166 2.69 -2.55 4.57
C ASN A 166 3.73 -2.07 3.57
N GLN A 167 4.33 -2.98 2.80
CA GLN A 167 5.23 -2.61 1.71
C GLN A 167 4.49 -1.79 0.65
N LEU A 168 3.30 -2.21 0.22
CA LEU A 168 2.51 -1.44 -0.73
C LEU A 168 2.15 -0.05 -0.18
N LYS A 169 1.76 0.05 1.11
CA LYS A 169 1.45 1.33 1.75
C LYS A 169 2.63 2.29 1.68
N ALA A 170 3.83 1.80 1.98
CA ALA A 170 5.06 2.60 1.87
C ALA A 170 5.33 3.03 0.42
N LEU A 171 5.16 2.14 -0.55
CA LEU A 171 5.35 2.43 -1.98
C LEU A 171 4.28 3.36 -2.58
N SER A 172 3.12 3.45 -1.94
CA SER A 172 1.96 4.17 -2.47
C SER A 172 1.55 5.33 -1.57
N ALA A 173 2.42 5.81 -0.67
CA ALA A 173 2.09 6.83 0.33
C ALA A 173 1.55 8.14 -0.30
N ASP A 174 2.05 8.49 -1.50
CA ASP A 174 1.66 9.71 -2.23
C ASP A 174 0.88 9.41 -3.52
N LEU A 175 0.46 8.16 -3.74
CA LEU A 175 -0.21 7.73 -4.97
C LEU A 175 -1.71 7.58 -4.79
N LYS A 176 -2.48 7.61 -5.88
CA LYS A 176 -3.92 7.31 -5.79
C LYS A 176 -4.13 5.82 -5.60
N VAL A 177 -4.86 5.46 -4.54
CA VAL A 177 -5.27 4.09 -4.26
C VAL A 177 -6.80 4.05 -4.17
N TRP A 178 -7.43 3.18 -4.96
CA TRP A 178 -8.87 2.94 -4.89
C TRP A 178 -9.12 1.52 -4.37
N SER A 179 -10.08 1.38 -3.46
CA SER A 179 -10.50 0.09 -2.90
C SER A 179 -12.01 -0.06 -3.03
N PHE A 180 -12.44 -0.83 -4.02
CA PHE A 180 -13.83 -1.18 -4.27
C PHE A 180 -14.21 -2.43 -3.47
N LEU A 181 -15.18 -2.28 -2.57
CA LEU A 181 -15.55 -3.26 -1.56
C LEU A 181 -16.87 -3.92 -1.95
N GLU A 182 -16.91 -5.24 -2.07
CA GLU A 182 -18.18 -5.95 -2.20
C GLU A 182 -19.01 -5.76 -0.92
N THR A 183 -20.32 -5.57 -1.09
CA THR A 183 -21.26 -5.43 0.04
C THR A 183 -22.47 -6.33 -0.07
N VAL A 184 -22.55 -7.12 -1.14
CA VAL A 184 -23.54 -8.19 -1.30
C VAL A 184 -22.80 -9.52 -1.27
N ASP A 185 -23.41 -10.49 -0.59
CA ASP A 185 -22.85 -11.84 -0.50
C ASP A 185 -22.92 -12.56 -1.85
N SER A 186 -21.86 -13.29 -2.17
CA SER A 186 -21.85 -14.19 -3.32
C SER A 186 -22.56 -15.51 -2.95
N THR A 187 -23.37 -16.03 -3.87
CA THR A 187 -23.94 -17.37 -3.73
C THR A 187 -22.91 -18.43 -4.06
N MET A 188 -22.59 -19.29 -3.10
CA MET A 188 -21.70 -20.43 -3.27
C MET A 188 -22.41 -21.71 -2.83
N THR A 189 -21.90 -22.85 -3.27
CA THR A 189 -22.32 -24.16 -2.79
C THR A 189 -21.20 -24.82 -1.98
N ALA A 190 -21.57 -25.53 -0.93
CA ALA A 190 -20.70 -26.39 -0.15
C ALA A 190 -21.36 -27.75 0.04
N VAL A 191 -20.55 -28.78 0.32
CA VAL A 191 -21.07 -30.11 0.66
C VAL A 191 -21.21 -30.20 2.17
N ASP A 192 -22.43 -30.43 2.64
CA ASP A 192 -22.70 -30.69 4.06
C ASP A 192 -21.99 -32.00 4.48
N PRO A 193 -21.10 -31.96 5.49
CA PRO A 193 -20.27 -33.10 5.85
C PRO A 193 -21.06 -34.27 6.46
N ASP A 194 -22.22 -34.00 7.06
CA ASP A 194 -23.03 -35.01 7.74
C ASP A 194 -23.97 -35.72 6.76
N THR A 195 -24.50 -34.98 5.79
CA THR A 195 -25.54 -35.46 4.87
C THR A 195 -25.03 -35.71 3.45
N GLY A 196 -23.86 -35.19 3.09
CA GLY A 196 -23.30 -35.23 1.74
C GLY A 196 -24.08 -34.42 0.70
N ARG A 197 -25.03 -33.58 1.14
CA ARG A 197 -25.87 -32.77 0.25
C ARG A 197 -25.21 -31.43 -0.07
N LEU A 198 -25.47 -30.92 -1.26
CA LEU A 198 -25.10 -29.55 -1.60
C LEU A 198 -26.02 -28.57 -0.85
N ILE A 199 -25.42 -27.65 -0.13
CA ILE A 199 -26.09 -26.54 0.55
C ILE A 199 -25.66 -25.22 -0.07
N GLU A 200 -26.59 -24.28 -0.14
CA GLU A 200 -26.32 -22.92 -0.58
C GLU A 200 -25.78 -22.09 0.60
N ILE A 201 -24.69 -21.39 0.36
CA ILE A 201 -24.01 -20.51 1.31
C ILE A 201 -23.96 -19.12 0.69
N LEU A 202 -24.44 -18.13 1.44
CA LEU A 202 -24.27 -16.72 1.12
C LEU A 202 -23.13 -16.18 1.96
N ALA A 203 -22.09 -15.67 1.30
CA ALA A 203 -20.98 -15.04 1.98
C ALA A 203 -20.20 -14.05 1.11
N PRO A 204 -19.54 -13.05 1.72
CA PRO A 204 -18.63 -12.17 0.98
C PRO A 204 -17.31 -12.90 0.77
N ILE A 205 -16.83 -12.95 -0.47
CA ILE A 205 -15.56 -13.63 -0.76
C ILE A 205 -14.39 -12.86 -0.14
N SER A 206 -14.43 -11.55 -0.19
CA SER A 206 -13.53 -10.62 0.49
C SER A 206 -14.34 -9.77 1.47
N SER A 207 -14.23 -10.05 2.76
CA SER A 207 -14.83 -9.19 3.78
C SER A 207 -14.38 -7.73 3.63
N ILE A 208 -15.24 -6.77 3.98
CA ILE A 208 -14.93 -5.32 3.98
C ILE A 208 -13.58 -5.03 4.67
N ARG A 209 -13.31 -5.67 5.81
CA ARG A 209 -12.05 -5.51 6.54
C ARG A 209 -10.84 -5.99 5.75
N SER A 210 -10.99 -7.07 4.99
CA SER A 210 -9.93 -7.59 4.11
C SER A 210 -9.81 -6.76 2.83
N GLY A 211 -10.88 -6.14 2.35
CA GLY A 211 -10.90 -5.27 1.18
C GLY A 211 -10.22 -3.92 1.37
N ILE A 212 -10.01 -3.49 2.62
CA ILE A 212 -9.39 -2.20 2.97
C ILE A 212 -7.90 -2.43 3.31
N LEU A 213 -7.00 -1.64 2.72
CA LEU A 213 -5.59 -1.62 3.13
C LEU A 213 -5.43 -1.03 4.53
N GLY A 214 -6.10 0.10 4.76
CA GLY A 214 -6.17 0.81 6.05
C GLY A 214 -4.87 1.52 6.42
N GLY A 215 -4.96 2.59 7.21
CA GLY A 215 -3.77 3.34 7.64
C GLY A 215 -3.08 4.12 6.52
N MET A 216 -3.81 4.44 5.45
CA MET A 216 -3.40 5.33 4.37
C MET A 216 -4.41 6.48 4.27
N GLY A 217 -3.95 7.73 4.25
CA GLY A 217 -4.83 8.91 4.10
C GLY A 217 -5.32 9.12 2.66
N ASN A 218 -4.69 8.46 1.70
CA ASN A 218 -4.88 8.58 0.25
C ASN A 218 -5.60 7.37 -0.38
N GLU A 219 -6.13 6.46 0.44
CA GLU A 219 -6.98 5.34 -0.01
C GLU A 219 -8.44 5.80 -0.12
N ASN A 220 -9.00 5.80 -1.34
CA ASN A 220 -10.41 6.02 -1.61
C ASN A 220 -11.17 4.68 -1.48
N GLN A 221 -11.99 4.54 -0.45
CA GLN A 221 -12.75 3.32 -0.14
C GLN A 221 -14.18 3.45 -0.66
N ILE A 222 -14.58 2.57 -1.58
CA ILE A 222 -15.83 2.67 -2.33
C ILE A 222 -16.65 1.40 -2.08
N ALA A 223 -17.76 1.53 -1.38
CA ALA A 223 -18.70 0.43 -1.16
C ALA A 223 -19.52 0.16 -2.42
N MET A 224 -19.50 -1.07 -2.90
CA MET A 224 -20.18 -1.51 -4.12
C MET A 224 -21.38 -2.39 -3.74
N ALA A 225 -22.59 -1.96 -4.06
CA ALA A 225 -23.83 -2.72 -3.79
C ALA A 225 -24.01 -3.87 -4.78
N THR A 226 -23.00 -4.73 -4.87
CA THR A 226 -22.92 -5.92 -5.69
C THR A 226 -21.96 -6.92 -5.04
N ASP A 227 -22.01 -8.15 -5.52
CA ASP A 227 -21.16 -9.25 -5.09
C ASP A 227 -19.71 -9.14 -5.60
N HIS A 228 -18.90 -10.15 -5.29
CA HIS A 228 -17.49 -10.20 -5.64
C HIS A 228 -17.21 -10.05 -7.14
N VAL A 229 -18.05 -10.66 -7.99
CA VAL A 229 -17.89 -10.65 -9.45
C VAL A 229 -18.40 -9.34 -10.03
N GLY A 230 -19.58 -8.90 -9.59
CA GLY A 230 -20.17 -7.66 -10.05
C GLY A 230 -19.33 -6.43 -9.66
N THR A 231 -18.53 -6.51 -8.60
CA THR A 231 -17.57 -5.46 -8.24
C THR A 231 -16.60 -5.16 -9.40
N ALA A 232 -16.05 -6.17 -10.06
CA ALA A 232 -15.10 -5.98 -11.17
C ALA A 232 -15.76 -5.43 -12.44
N SER A 233 -17.05 -5.71 -12.64
CA SER A 233 -17.79 -5.29 -13.83
C SER A 233 -18.67 -4.06 -13.61
N PHE A 234 -18.65 -3.48 -12.40
CA PHE A 234 -19.56 -2.42 -11.96
C PHE A 234 -21.04 -2.80 -12.18
N HIS A 235 -21.42 -4.04 -11.89
CA HIS A 235 -22.77 -4.52 -12.12
C HIS A 235 -23.81 -3.71 -11.33
N GLY A 236 -24.66 -2.96 -12.05
CA GLY A 236 -25.64 -2.04 -11.46
C GLY A 236 -25.02 -0.87 -10.69
N GLN A 237 -23.76 -0.52 -10.98
CA GLN A 237 -22.98 0.52 -10.32
C GLN A 237 -22.41 1.55 -11.32
N GLU A 238 -23.23 1.98 -12.28
CA GLU A 238 -22.80 2.85 -13.40
C GLU A 238 -22.28 4.21 -12.93
N LEU A 239 -22.86 4.77 -11.86
CA LEU A 239 -22.37 6.02 -11.26
C LEU A 239 -20.98 5.86 -10.63
N ALA A 240 -20.71 4.72 -10.00
CA ALA A 240 -19.41 4.44 -9.44
C ALA A 240 -18.35 4.25 -10.55
N LEU A 241 -18.73 3.62 -11.67
CA LEU A 241 -17.88 3.52 -12.86
C LEU A 241 -17.55 4.90 -13.42
N ASP A 242 -18.55 5.77 -13.61
CA ASP A 242 -18.33 7.11 -14.15
C ASP A 242 -17.45 7.98 -13.25
N SER A 243 -17.68 7.95 -11.93
CA SER A 243 -16.86 8.65 -10.94
C SER A 243 -15.42 8.13 -10.98
N PHE A 244 -15.23 6.81 -10.97
CA PHE A 244 -13.91 6.19 -11.03
C PHE A 244 -13.16 6.56 -12.31
N LEU A 245 -13.83 6.49 -13.48
CA LEU A 245 -13.21 6.85 -14.75
C LEU A 245 -12.82 8.32 -14.81
N THR A 246 -13.59 9.21 -14.18
CA THR A 246 -13.26 10.64 -14.05
C THR A 246 -12.01 10.83 -13.20
N GLU A 247 -11.98 10.26 -11.99
CA GLU A 247 -10.83 10.34 -11.08
C GLU A 247 -9.57 9.72 -11.70
N LEU A 248 -9.70 8.57 -12.36
CA LEU A 248 -8.59 7.89 -13.02
C LEU A 248 -8.05 8.72 -14.19
N ALA A 249 -8.92 9.40 -14.95
CA ALA A 249 -8.49 10.26 -16.05
C ALA A 249 -7.72 11.49 -15.54
N ASP A 250 -8.15 12.07 -14.42
CA ASP A 250 -7.45 13.17 -13.78
C ASP A 250 -6.09 12.73 -13.25
N ALA A 251 -6.04 11.60 -12.52
CA ALA A 251 -4.79 11.02 -12.03
C ALA A 251 -3.84 10.66 -13.19
N ALA A 252 -4.35 10.13 -14.30
CA ALA A 252 -3.55 9.80 -15.48
C ALA A 252 -2.97 11.06 -16.16
N ARG A 253 -3.71 12.18 -16.18
CA ARG A 253 -3.22 13.45 -16.73
C ARG A 253 -2.07 14.00 -15.89
N GLU A 254 -2.25 14.05 -14.57
CA GLU A 254 -1.22 14.45 -13.62
C GLU A 254 0.03 13.56 -13.73
N ALA A 255 -0.16 12.24 -13.81
CA ALA A 255 0.95 11.30 -13.97
C ALA A 255 1.74 11.53 -15.27
N VAL A 256 1.07 11.87 -16.38
CA VAL A 256 1.75 12.20 -17.65
C VAL A 256 2.60 13.46 -17.49
N GLU A 257 2.08 14.49 -16.83
CA GLU A 257 2.85 15.71 -16.54
C GLU A 257 4.07 15.42 -15.66
N LEU A 258 3.87 14.73 -14.53
CA LEU A 258 4.94 14.36 -13.61
C LEU A 258 6.01 13.47 -14.27
N SER A 259 5.60 12.54 -15.14
CA SER A 259 6.53 11.63 -15.81
C SER A 259 7.49 12.31 -16.80
N SER A 260 7.17 13.54 -17.21
CA SER A 260 8.02 14.35 -18.10
C SER A 260 9.08 15.16 -17.34
N LEU A 261 8.94 15.27 -16.02
CA LEU A 261 9.87 15.99 -15.18
C LEU A 261 11.12 15.14 -14.90
N SER A 262 12.26 15.80 -14.73
CA SER A 262 13.49 15.15 -14.30
C SER A 262 13.46 14.92 -12.79
N ASP A 263 13.71 13.69 -12.35
CA ASP A 263 13.88 13.40 -10.93
C ASP A 263 15.03 14.22 -10.36
N THR A 264 14.77 14.85 -9.22
CA THR A 264 15.82 15.49 -8.42
C THR A 264 16.10 14.58 -7.23
N PRO A 265 17.23 13.85 -7.19
CA PRO A 265 17.56 13.03 -6.04
C PRO A 265 17.75 13.93 -4.83
N LEU A 266 16.99 13.66 -3.77
CA LEU A 266 17.09 14.44 -2.54
C LEU A 266 18.31 14.03 -1.70
N ASP A 267 18.85 12.83 -1.92
CA ASP A 267 19.96 12.22 -1.15
C ASP A 267 19.71 12.26 0.37
N LEU A 268 18.46 12.06 0.79
CA LEU A 268 18.04 12.22 2.19
C LEU A 268 18.84 11.32 3.14
N GLU A 269 19.17 10.09 2.73
CA GLU A 269 19.96 9.17 3.55
C GLU A 269 21.32 9.77 3.96
N ARG A 270 21.91 10.57 3.07
CA ARG A 270 23.22 11.21 3.30
C ARG A 270 23.09 12.58 3.97
N LYS A 271 21.98 13.29 3.76
CA LYS A 271 21.77 14.67 4.23
C LYS A 271 21.02 14.77 5.56
N VAL A 272 20.15 13.81 5.87
CA VAL A 272 19.38 13.79 7.12
C VAL A 272 20.24 13.20 8.23
N MET A 273 20.39 13.96 9.31
CA MET A 273 21.06 13.51 10.52
C MET A 273 20.04 12.96 11.51
N VAL A 274 20.30 11.77 12.04
CA VAL A 274 19.51 11.09 13.07
C VAL A 274 20.24 11.21 14.40
N GLN A 275 19.53 11.73 15.41
CA GLN A 275 20.00 11.71 16.79
C GLN A 275 19.56 10.42 17.47
N VAL A 276 20.52 9.62 17.92
CA VAL A 276 20.30 8.39 18.68
C VAL A 276 20.65 8.67 20.13
N HIS A 277 19.66 8.54 21.00
CA HIS A 277 19.82 8.69 22.44
C HIS A 277 19.81 7.31 23.10
N GLY A 278 20.76 7.06 24.01
CA GLY A 278 20.67 5.90 24.88
C GLY A 278 20.98 6.26 26.33
N PHE A 279 20.33 5.53 27.21
CA PHE A 279 20.40 5.70 28.66
C PHE A 279 21.16 4.51 29.22
N PHE A 280 22.19 4.79 30.01
CA PHE A 280 23.04 3.77 30.61
C PHE A 280 23.08 3.92 32.12
N GLU A 281 22.96 2.81 32.82
CA GLU A 281 23.21 2.71 34.26
C GLU A 281 24.68 2.38 34.47
N ASP A 282 25.32 3.01 35.46
CA ASP A 282 26.71 2.72 35.81
C ASP A 282 26.76 1.52 36.77
N PRO A 283 27.21 0.32 36.33
CA PRO A 283 27.20 -0.87 37.18
C PRO A 283 28.19 -0.80 38.35
N ALA A 284 29.08 0.21 38.40
CA ALA A 284 30.07 0.38 39.46
C ALA A 284 29.46 0.65 40.85
N PHE A 285 28.21 1.11 40.93
CA PHE A 285 27.56 1.48 42.19
C PHE A 285 26.54 0.47 42.73
N GLY A 286 26.36 -0.67 42.05
CA GLY A 286 25.30 -1.63 42.38
C GLY A 286 23.92 -1.10 41.98
N ILE A 287 23.02 -1.99 41.57
CA ILE A 287 21.70 -1.61 41.06
C ILE A 287 20.84 -1.16 42.25
N SER A 288 20.66 0.16 42.39
CA SER A 288 19.71 0.81 43.31
C SER A 288 18.82 1.77 42.52
N ASP A 289 17.59 2.04 42.99
CA ASP A 289 16.63 2.96 42.34
C ASP A 289 17.18 4.40 42.20
N ASP A 290 18.27 4.74 42.91
CA ASP A 290 18.95 6.04 42.88
C ASP A 290 20.19 6.09 41.94
N THR A 291 20.44 5.07 41.12
CA THR A 291 21.61 5.05 40.23
C THR A 291 21.45 6.10 39.12
N PRO A 292 22.38 7.05 38.94
CA PRO A 292 22.20 8.12 37.96
C PRO A 292 22.29 7.58 36.53
N LEU A 293 21.17 7.66 35.81
CA LEU A 293 21.09 7.36 34.38
C LEU A 293 21.96 8.35 33.58
N LYS A 294 22.98 7.85 32.89
CA LYS A 294 23.80 8.64 31.96
C LYS A 294 23.13 8.65 30.59
N LEU A 295 22.86 9.85 30.05
CA LEU A 295 22.38 10.05 28.69
C LEU A 295 23.55 10.22 27.72
N TRP A 296 23.55 9.41 26.67
CA TRP A 296 24.50 9.51 25.57
C TRP A 296 23.76 9.81 24.28
N THR A 297 24.32 10.70 23.46
CA THR A 297 23.73 11.11 22.19
C THR A 297 24.75 10.94 21.08
N ALA A 298 24.40 10.18 20.04
CA ALA A 298 25.13 10.12 18.78
C ALA A 298 24.34 10.85 17.70
N SER A 299 25.00 11.66 16.88
CA SER A 299 24.42 12.25 15.68
C SER A 299 25.07 11.58 14.47
N VAL A 300 24.31 10.76 13.75
CA VAL A 300 24.78 9.99 12.60
C VAL A 300 23.93 10.30 11.37
N SER A 301 24.44 10.05 10.17
CA SER A 301 23.60 10.13 8.97
C SER A 301 22.49 9.07 9.02
N LEU A 302 21.38 9.32 8.33
CA LEU A 302 20.30 8.35 8.19
C LEU A 302 20.80 7.05 7.52
N GLU A 303 21.67 7.15 6.52
CA GLU A 303 22.32 6.01 5.87
C GLU A 303 23.05 5.11 6.89
N GLU A 304 23.87 5.72 7.74
CA GLU A 304 24.62 5.00 8.77
C GLU A 304 23.69 4.37 9.80
N TYR A 305 22.66 5.09 10.23
CA TYR A 305 21.64 4.59 11.16
C TYR A 305 20.92 3.36 10.60
N LEU A 306 20.47 3.41 9.34
CA LEU A 306 19.74 2.31 8.69
C LEU A 306 20.63 1.07 8.51
N ASN A 307 21.90 1.27 8.14
CA ASN A 307 22.83 0.18 7.87
C ASN A 307 23.34 -0.50 9.15
N ARG A 308 23.62 0.27 10.21
CA ARG A 308 24.28 -0.23 11.42
C ARG A 308 23.33 -0.45 12.59
N GLY A 309 22.18 0.22 12.58
CA GLY A 309 21.21 0.23 13.66
C GLY A 309 21.62 1.11 14.85
N PRO A 310 20.65 1.48 15.71
CA PRO A 310 20.84 2.46 16.79
C PRO A 310 21.94 2.06 17.79
N ALA A 311 22.00 0.77 18.17
CA ALA A 311 22.92 0.30 19.18
C ALA A 311 24.39 0.30 18.75
N ALA A 312 24.67 0.22 17.45
CA ALA A 312 26.04 0.30 16.92
C ALA A 312 26.49 1.76 16.83
N CYS A 313 25.62 2.65 16.34
CA CYS A 313 25.89 4.09 16.28
C CYS A 313 26.24 4.69 17.64
N LEU A 314 25.57 4.24 18.70
CA LEU A 314 25.82 4.73 20.06
C LEU A 314 27.12 4.18 20.68
N ARG A 315 27.50 2.94 20.34
CA ARG A 315 28.72 2.27 20.86
C ARG A 315 30.00 2.96 20.39
N ASP A 316 30.03 3.47 19.17
CA ASP A 316 31.21 4.17 18.65
C ASP A 316 31.46 5.49 19.38
N GLN A 317 30.38 6.19 19.78
CA GLN A 317 30.49 7.37 20.63
C GLN A 317 31.01 6.98 22.03
N LEU A 318 30.51 5.87 22.58
CA LEU A 318 30.96 5.30 23.85
C LEU A 318 32.45 4.95 23.89
N ASN A 319 32.98 4.45 22.78
CA ASN A 319 34.39 4.10 22.64
C ASN A 319 35.30 5.30 22.35
N ARG A 320 34.77 6.39 21.76
CA ARG A 320 35.53 7.63 21.53
C ARG A 320 35.76 8.43 22.80
N ASP A 321 34.84 8.35 23.75
CA ASP A 321 34.90 9.06 25.04
C ASP A 321 35.49 8.20 26.18
N GLN A 322 36.06 7.02 25.90
CA GLN A 322 36.86 6.29 26.91
C GLN A 322 38.22 7.00 27.09
N PRO A 323 38.54 7.48 28.32
CA PRO A 323 39.82 8.12 28.57
C PRO A 323 40.96 7.10 28.44
N THR A 324 41.84 7.31 27.47
CA THR A 324 43.12 6.61 27.40
C THR A 324 44.04 7.14 28.51
N GLY A 325 44.13 6.38 29.60
CA GLY A 325 45.15 6.54 30.63
C GLY A 325 44.66 7.20 31.93
N PRO A 326 45.26 6.82 33.08
CA PRO A 326 45.00 7.51 34.33
C PRO A 326 45.83 8.79 34.33
N ASP A 327 45.20 9.95 34.29
CA ASP A 327 45.68 11.10 35.06
C ASP A 327 44.62 12.19 35.22
N ASP A 328 44.44 12.48 36.51
CA ASP A 328 44.05 13.68 37.23
C ASP A 328 43.67 14.98 36.48
N SER A 329 42.54 15.55 36.94
CA SER A 329 42.24 16.99 37.02
C SER A 329 41.79 17.81 35.77
N SER A 330 40.48 18.14 35.79
CA SER A 330 39.83 19.44 35.51
C SER A 330 39.65 20.01 34.07
N MET A 331 38.37 20.32 33.77
CA MET A 331 37.79 21.30 32.80
C MET A 331 38.08 21.05 31.29
N SER A 332 37.15 20.96 30.34
CA SER A 332 35.85 21.59 30.08
C SER A 332 35.29 20.93 28.79
N ARG A 333 33.99 20.79 28.52
CA ARG A 333 33.12 21.79 27.87
C ARG A 333 31.68 21.23 27.77
N VAL A 334 30.77 21.80 28.55
CA VAL A 334 29.32 21.70 28.28
C VAL A 334 29.01 22.72 27.19
N SER A 335 28.63 22.24 26.00
CA SER A 335 28.04 23.11 24.97
C SER A 335 26.54 23.14 25.20
N ASN A 336 26.08 24.19 25.88
CA ASN A 336 24.68 24.43 26.21
C ASN A 336 23.96 25.00 24.97
N PRO A 337 22.87 24.41 24.46
CA PRO A 337 22.12 24.95 23.33
C PRO A 337 21.05 25.93 23.84
N GLN A 338 21.45 27.15 24.14
CA GLN A 338 20.53 28.30 24.22
C GLN A 338 21.15 29.49 23.50
N HIS A 339 21.06 29.49 22.16
CA HIS A 339 20.87 30.68 21.33
C HIS A 339 20.87 30.27 19.86
N GLN A 340 19.68 30.10 19.27
CA GLN A 340 19.28 30.58 17.93
C GLN A 340 17.88 30.01 17.60
N LEU A 341 16.90 30.46 18.37
CA LEU A 341 15.50 30.48 17.95
C LEU A 341 15.14 31.94 17.70
N SER A 342 15.52 32.42 16.52
CA SER A 342 15.01 33.67 15.96
C SER A 342 14.83 33.45 14.48
N HIS A 343 13.61 33.07 14.08
CA HIS A 343 12.87 33.61 12.93
C HIS A 343 11.52 32.88 12.86
N ILE A 344 10.54 33.41 13.61
CA ILE A 344 9.12 33.09 13.47
C ILE A 344 8.54 34.04 12.40
N ILE A 345 7.85 33.45 11.43
CA ILE A 345 6.99 34.11 10.44
C ILE A 345 5.74 34.65 11.17
N PRO A 346 5.27 35.89 10.95
CA PRO A 346 4.19 36.47 11.77
C PRO A 346 2.80 36.00 11.31
N GLY A 347 1.99 35.56 12.27
CA GLY A 347 0.53 35.43 12.17
C GLY A 347 -0.21 36.72 12.57
N PRO A 348 -1.51 36.86 12.25
CA PRO A 348 -2.23 38.13 12.29
C PRO A 348 -2.60 38.57 13.71
N LYS A 349 -2.63 39.91 13.90
CA LYS A 349 -2.91 40.61 15.16
C LYS A 349 -4.41 40.63 15.45
N GLU A 350 -4.80 40.17 16.64
CA GLU A 350 -6.02 40.63 17.30
C GLU A 350 -5.66 41.70 18.34
N HIS A 351 -6.30 42.85 18.22
CA HIS A 351 -6.21 43.96 19.16
C HIS A 351 -7.26 43.77 20.26
N GLY A 352 -6.80 43.63 21.50
CA GLY A 352 -7.59 43.90 22.69
C GLY A 352 -6.79 44.83 23.59
N ASP A 353 -7.36 45.98 23.92
CA ASP A 353 -7.36 46.63 25.23
C ASP A 353 -7.76 48.11 25.06
N ASP A 354 -8.85 48.54 25.71
CA ASP A 354 -8.70 49.36 26.92
C ASP A 354 -10.03 49.81 27.55
N TYR A 355 -10.00 49.74 28.88
CA TYR A 355 -10.76 50.40 29.95
C TYR A 355 -11.70 51.58 29.62
N HIS A 356 -12.91 51.58 30.22
CA HIS A 356 -13.24 52.54 31.30
C HIS A 356 -14.55 52.25 32.04
N GLU A 357 -14.45 52.41 33.36
CA GLU A 357 -15.47 52.42 34.41
C GLU A 357 -16.37 53.67 34.33
N SER A 358 -17.71 53.53 34.47
CA SER A 358 -18.56 54.35 35.38
C SER A 358 -20.08 54.20 35.18
N GLN A 359 -20.74 53.92 36.30
CA GLN A 359 -22.04 54.45 36.78
C GLN A 359 -23.39 54.19 36.06
N ARG A 360 -24.25 53.49 36.84
CA ARG A 360 -25.61 53.86 37.29
C ARG A 360 -26.83 53.77 36.35
N LYS A 361 -27.84 53.11 36.97
CA LYS A 361 -29.30 53.38 37.03
C LYS A 361 -30.21 52.63 36.04
N ASN A 362 -31.20 51.96 36.66
CA ASN A 362 -32.66 51.94 36.39
C ASN A 362 -33.09 51.63 34.94
N GLU A 363 -34.16 50.90 34.63
CA GLU A 363 -35.36 50.45 35.34
C GLU A 363 -36.13 49.58 34.33
N SER A 364 -36.91 48.63 34.84
CA SER A 364 -38.23 48.21 34.34
C SER A 364 -38.38 47.38 33.05
N GLY A 365 -39.20 46.32 33.18
CA GLY A 365 -39.67 45.40 32.14
C GLY A 365 -40.71 46.01 31.18
N PRO A 366 -41.66 45.24 30.62
CA PRO A 366 -42.18 43.93 31.06
C PRO A 366 -41.58 42.71 30.35
#